data_AF-A0A182FG33-F1
#
_entry.id   AF-A0A182FG33-F1
#
_cell.length_a   1.000
_cell.length_b   1.000
_cell.length_c   1.000
_cell.angle_alpha   90.00
_cell.angle_beta   90.00
_cell.angle_gamma   90.00
#
_symmetry.space_group_name_H-M   'P 1'
#
loop_
_entity.id
_entity.type
_entity.pdbx_description
1 polymer ?
#
loop_
_entity_poly.entity_id
_entity_poly.type
_entity_poly.pdbx_seq_one_letter_code
_entity_poly.pdbx_strand_id
1 'polypeptide(L)'
;MFPFFPSLQPSTTYNFWFSVNDAYDDDTEVSAMESEHQEWMNRVTLIGLDLTPIGKSSSEQMENMDTEDEDANDESDDTDNSDEDDDDMDDMNGRDNLPDPIDEAPGYVVDDEL
;
A
#
# COMPACT_ATOMS: atom_id res chain seq x y z
N MET A 1 -20.99 -38.60 -50.28
CA MET A 1 -20.85 -37.40 -49.42
C MET A 1 -20.64 -37.91 -48.00
N PHE A 2 -19.53 -37.55 -47.35
CA PHE A 2 -19.29 -37.96 -45.96
C PHE A 2 -20.03 -36.99 -45.02
N PRO A 3 -20.70 -37.50 -43.97
CA PRO A 3 -21.35 -36.64 -42.99
C PRO A 3 -20.30 -35.86 -42.20
N PHE A 4 -20.52 -34.56 -42.02
CA PHE A 4 -19.72 -33.75 -41.11
C PHE A 4 -20.17 -34.03 -39.68
N PHE A 5 -19.22 -34.41 -38.83
CA PHE A 5 -19.43 -34.59 -37.41
C PHE A 5 -18.87 -33.38 -36.65
N PRO A 6 -19.49 -32.99 -35.53
CA PRO A 6 -18.96 -31.93 -34.67
C PRO A 6 -17.62 -32.34 -34.04
N SER A 7 -16.83 -31.34 -33.66
CA SER A 7 -15.57 -31.57 -32.94
C SER A 7 -15.84 -32.15 -31.55
N LEU A 8 -15.04 -33.16 -31.17
CA LEU A 8 -15.03 -33.76 -29.83
C LEU A 8 -13.88 -33.24 -28.97
N GLN A 9 -13.14 -32.25 -29.46
CA GLN A 9 -12.03 -31.67 -28.73
C GLN A 9 -12.57 -30.77 -27.59
N PRO A 10 -11.92 -30.78 -26.42
CA PRO A 10 -12.28 -29.89 -25.32
C PRO A 10 -12.10 -28.43 -25.72
N SER A 11 -12.86 -27.54 -25.08
CA SER A 11 -12.72 -26.10 -25.25
C SER A 11 -11.32 -25.65 -24.83
N THR A 12 -10.71 -24.78 -25.64
CA THR A 12 -9.41 -24.16 -25.35
C THR A 12 -9.49 -23.15 -24.21
N THR A 13 -10.68 -22.67 -23.87
CA THR A 13 -10.92 -21.79 -22.72
C THR A 13 -11.86 -22.53 -21.79
N TYR A 14 -11.31 -23.11 -20.74
CA TYR A 14 -12.09 -23.86 -19.76
C TYR A 14 -11.97 -23.18 -18.40
N ASN A 15 -13.10 -22.95 -17.75
CA ASN A 15 -13.19 -22.11 -16.55
C ASN A 15 -12.36 -22.62 -15.36
N PHE A 16 -11.92 -23.89 -15.36
CA PHE A 16 -11.03 -24.43 -14.31
C PHE A 16 -9.62 -23.82 -14.30
N TRP A 17 -9.12 -23.33 -15.43
CA TRP A 17 -7.77 -22.73 -15.54
C TRP A 17 -7.79 -21.33 -16.15
N PHE A 18 -8.98 -20.83 -16.47
CA PHE A 18 -9.21 -19.51 -17.03
C PHE A 18 -10.55 -18.97 -16.54
N SER A 19 -10.59 -18.47 -15.31
CA SER A 19 -11.75 -17.80 -14.72
C SER A 19 -11.56 -16.28 -14.82
N VAL A 20 -12.19 -15.67 -15.82
CA VAL A 20 -12.14 -14.21 -16.03
C VAL A 20 -13.26 -13.48 -15.28
N ASN A 21 -14.34 -14.19 -14.95
CA ASN A 21 -15.56 -13.62 -14.35
C ASN A 21 -15.86 -14.24 -12.99
N ASP A 22 -14.84 -14.46 -12.17
CA ASP A 22 -15.12 -14.73 -10.76
C ASP A 22 -15.70 -13.45 -10.16
N ALA A 23 -16.89 -13.57 -9.58
CA ALA A 23 -17.57 -12.45 -8.92
C ALA A 23 -16.84 -12.18 -7.59
N TYR A 24 -15.74 -11.44 -7.67
CA TYR A 24 -15.07 -10.90 -6.51
C TYR A 24 -15.84 -9.68 -5.99
N ASP A 25 -15.83 -9.53 -4.67
CA ASP A 25 -16.38 -8.36 -4.00
C ASP A 25 -15.25 -7.36 -3.78
N ASP A 26 -15.08 -6.47 -4.77
CA ASP A 26 -14.00 -5.48 -4.80
C ASP A 26 -13.99 -4.59 -3.54
N ASP A 27 -15.18 -4.24 -3.00
CA ASP A 27 -15.30 -3.41 -1.79
C ASP A 27 -14.68 -4.10 -0.57
N THR A 28 -14.88 -5.42 -0.45
CA THR A 28 -14.28 -6.20 0.64
C THR A 28 -12.76 -6.30 0.51
N GLU A 29 -12.24 -6.46 -0.71
CA GLU A 29 -10.80 -6.50 -0.97
C GLU A 29 -10.13 -5.16 -0.63
N VAL A 30 -10.71 -4.06 -1.12
CA VAL A 30 -10.19 -2.71 -0.86
C VAL A 30 -10.20 -2.41 0.64
N SER A 31 -11.32 -2.69 1.32
CA SER A 31 -11.44 -2.48 2.77
C SER A 31 -10.39 -3.26 3.56
N ALA A 32 -10.09 -4.51 3.16
CA ALA A 32 -9.05 -5.31 3.80
C ALA A 32 -7.65 -4.68 3.62
N MET A 33 -7.31 -4.25 2.40
CA MET A 33 -6.04 -3.60 2.12
C MET A 33 -5.88 -2.27 2.88
N GLU A 34 -6.93 -1.46 2.92
CA GLU A 34 -6.92 -0.20 3.66
C GLU A 34 -6.74 -0.43 5.17
N SER A 35 -7.41 -1.44 5.75
CA SER A 35 -7.25 -1.80 7.16
C SER A 35 -5.82 -2.24 7.47
N GLU A 36 -5.23 -3.10 6.64
CA GLU A 36 -3.84 -3.54 6.83
C GLU A 36 -2.88 -2.34 6.78
N HIS A 37 -3.10 -1.42 5.84
CA HIS A 37 -2.29 -0.22 5.73
C HIS A 37 -2.41 0.67 6.98
N GLN A 38 -3.62 0.87 7.51
CA GLN A 38 -3.82 1.61 8.76
C GLN A 38 -3.14 0.94 9.95
N GLU A 39 -3.22 -0.39 10.06
CA GLU A 39 -2.51 -1.14 11.09
C GLU A 39 -0.99 -0.99 10.97
N TRP A 40 -0.46 -0.98 9.75
CA TRP A 40 0.96 -0.74 9.51
C TRP A 40 1.38 0.68 9.93
N MET A 41 0.62 1.70 9.55
CA MET A 41 0.84 3.09 9.99
C MET A 41 0.86 3.19 11.52
N ASN A 42 -0.13 2.61 12.19
CA ASN A 42 -0.20 2.58 13.65
C ASN A 42 0.99 1.87 14.28
N ARG A 43 1.47 0.78 13.68
CA ARG A 43 2.69 0.12 14.18
C ARG A 43 3.89 1.03 14.07
N VAL A 44 4.04 1.74 12.95
CA VAL A 44 5.17 2.67 12.71
C VAL A 44 5.17 3.81 13.74
N THR A 45 4.01 4.40 14.03
CA THR A 45 3.92 5.50 15.02
C THR A 45 4.24 5.05 16.44
N LEU A 46 3.99 3.79 16.76
CA LEU A 46 4.23 3.23 18.09
C LEU A 46 5.65 2.67 18.27
N ILE A 47 6.49 2.66 17.23
CA ILE A 47 7.86 2.11 17.33
C ILE A 47 8.65 2.87 18.39
N GLY A 48 9.06 2.16 19.44
CA GLY A 48 9.95 2.68 20.47
C GLY A 48 9.30 3.65 21.46
N LEU A 49 7.98 3.79 21.44
CA LEU A 49 7.24 4.66 22.38
C LEU A 49 7.38 4.18 23.83
N ASP A 50 7.53 2.87 24.04
CA ASP A 50 7.73 2.24 25.34
C ASP A 50 9.19 2.25 25.82
N LEU A 51 10.13 2.71 24.99
CA LEU A 51 11.55 2.77 25.33
C LEU A 51 11.85 4.02 26.17
N THR A 52 12.26 3.82 27.42
CA THR A 52 12.81 4.91 28.23
C THR A 52 14.18 5.34 27.66
N PRO A 53 14.38 6.63 27.34
CA PRO A 53 15.66 7.12 26.83
C PRO A 53 16.82 6.89 27.80
N ILE A 54 18.02 6.69 27.26
CA ILE A 54 19.23 6.51 28.08
C ILE A 54 19.45 7.76 28.95
N GLY A 55 19.59 7.55 30.26
CA GLY A 55 19.80 8.63 31.23
C GLY A 55 18.51 9.28 31.76
N LYS A 56 17.34 8.81 31.32
CA LYS A 56 16.04 9.15 31.92
C LYS A 56 15.55 8.01 32.78
N SER A 57 14.89 8.33 33.89
CA SER A 57 14.20 7.32 34.70
C SER A 57 12.74 7.24 34.27
N SER A 58 12.14 6.05 34.30
CA SER A 58 10.73 5.87 33.91
C SER A 58 9.75 6.69 34.79
N SER A 59 10.20 7.18 35.95
CA SER A 59 9.43 8.08 36.82
C SER A 59 9.27 9.50 36.25
N GLU A 60 10.23 9.99 35.46
CA GLU A 60 10.19 11.35 34.88
C GLU A 60 9.27 11.43 33.64
N GLN A 61 9.05 10.30 32.95
CA GLN A 61 8.19 10.23 31.77
C GLN A 61 6.70 10.38 32.13
N MET A 62 6.31 10.06 33.37
CA MET A 62 4.93 10.16 33.84
C MET A 62 4.57 11.56 34.38
N GLU A 63 5.56 12.36 34.80
CA GLU A 63 5.35 13.76 35.22
C GLU A 63 5.13 14.71 34.04
N ASN A 64 5.71 14.41 32.87
CA ASN A 64 5.63 15.26 31.68
C ASN A 64 4.34 15.05 30.85
N MET A 65 3.49 14.10 31.24
CA MET A 65 2.21 13.78 30.57
C MET A 65 1.02 14.53 31.20
N ASP A 66 1.24 15.23 32.34
CA ASP A 66 0.24 16.03 33.08
C ASP A 66 0.39 17.54 32.81
N THR A 67 1.26 17.93 31.88
CA THR A 67 1.50 19.32 31.48
C THR A 67 1.23 19.53 29.99
N GLU A 68 0.18 18.90 29.45
CA GLU A 68 -0.43 19.36 28.21
C GLU A 68 -1.00 20.76 28.49
N ASP A 69 -0.15 21.75 28.27
CA ASP A 69 -0.41 23.17 28.33
C ASP A 69 -1.47 23.49 27.26
N GLU A 70 -2.72 23.48 27.71
CA GLU A 70 -3.90 24.01 27.04
C GLU A 70 -3.76 25.53 26.85
N ASP A 71 -2.76 26.01 26.10
CA ASP A 71 -2.71 27.40 25.66
C ASP A 71 -1.79 27.61 24.45
N ALA A 72 -2.38 27.58 23.26
CA ALA A 72 -2.41 28.75 22.39
C ALA A 72 -3.06 28.35 21.06
N ASN A 73 -4.36 28.62 21.01
CA ASN A 73 -5.00 29.01 19.77
C ASN A 73 -4.20 30.14 19.11
N ASP A 74 -3.36 29.83 18.12
CA ASP A 74 -2.89 30.80 17.14
C ASP A 74 -3.69 30.59 15.85
N GLU A 75 -4.90 31.18 15.82
CA GLU A 75 -5.65 31.43 14.58
C GLU A 75 -4.80 32.38 13.70
N SER A 76 -3.72 31.90 13.09
CA SER A 76 -3.10 32.60 11.98
C SER A 76 -3.95 32.35 10.73
N ASP A 77 -5.01 33.14 10.58
CA ASP A 77 -5.70 33.37 9.31
C ASP A 77 -4.73 34.08 8.35
N ASP A 78 -3.78 33.32 7.81
CA ASP A 78 -2.96 33.75 6.68
C ASP A 78 -3.66 33.30 5.40
N THR A 79 -4.71 34.04 5.05
CA THR A 79 -5.37 33.97 3.74
C THR A 79 -4.45 34.56 2.68
N ASP A 80 -3.34 33.89 2.37
CA ASP A 80 -2.58 34.15 1.15
C ASP A 80 -3.26 33.42 -0.02
N ASN A 81 -4.28 34.09 -0.56
CA ASN A 81 -4.87 33.76 -1.85
C ASN A 81 -3.89 34.16 -2.96
N SER A 82 -2.83 33.37 -3.13
CA SER A 82 -1.96 33.43 -4.32
C SER A 82 -2.59 32.58 -5.41
N ASP A 83 -3.58 33.17 -6.08
CA ASP A 83 -4.15 32.73 -7.34
C ASP A 83 -3.06 32.87 -8.43
N GLU A 84 -2.21 31.85 -8.55
CA GLU A 84 -1.30 31.68 -9.68
C GLU A 84 -1.71 30.40 -10.40
N ASP A 85 -2.59 30.59 -11.39
CA ASP A 85 -2.86 29.66 -12.50
C ASP A 85 -1.54 29.06 -13.02
N ASP A 86 -1.22 27.83 -12.62
CA ASP A 86 -0.17 27.01 -13.23
C ASP A 86 -0.83 26.00 -14.19
N ASP A 87 -1.48 26.57 -15.20
CA ASP A 87 -1.97 25.91 -16.42
C ASP A 87 -0.80 25.46 -17.30
N ASP A 88 0.09 24.56 -16.84
CA ASP A 88 1.19 24.06 -17.69
C ASP A 88 1.83 22.72 -17.25
N MET A 89 1.04 21.65 -17.10
CA MET A 89 1.57 20.27 -17.10
C MET A 89 0.74 19.29 -17.94
N ASP A 90 0.35 19.73 -19.14
CA ASP A 90 0.01 18.82 -20.25
C ASP A 90 1.30 18.23 -20.86
N ASP A 91 2.06 17.40 -20.12
CA ASP A 91 3.03 16.46 -20.74
C ASP A 91 3.41 15.29 -19.81
N MET A 92 2.49 14.35 -19.60
CA MET A 92 2.84 13.01 -19.11
C MET A 92 2.34 11.95 -20.09
N ASN A 93 2.65 12.14 -21.37
CA ASN A 93 2.62 11.08 -22.38
C ASN A 93 3.94 10.26 -22.38
N GLY A 94 4.46 9.95 -21.18
CA GLY A 94 5.67 9.17 -20.96
C GLY A 94 5.42 7.70 -20.58
N ARG A 95 4.20 7.19 -20.77
CA ARG A 95 3.77 5.85 -20.30
C ARG A 95 4.28 4.66 -21.12
N ASP A 96 5.18 4.88 -22.08
CA ASP A 96 5.57 3.85 -23.07
C ASP A 96 7.00 3.31 -22.93
N ASN A 97 7.74 3.54 -21.82
CA ASN A 97 9.13 3.04 -21.76
C ASN A 97 9.69 2.68 -20.37
N LEU A 98 8.89 2.01 -19.53
CA LEU A 98 9.46 1.22 -18.42
C LEU A 98 9.56 -0.24 -18.89
N PRO A 99 10.76 -0.86 -18.95
CA PRO A 99 10.83 -2.30 -19.07
C PRO A 99 10.21 -2.93 -17.82
N ASP A 100 9.40 -3.96 -18.02
CA ASP A 100 8.75 -4.72 -16.94
C ASP A 100 9.73 -5.03 -15.80
N PRO A 101 9.33 -4.88 -14.52
CA PRO A 101 10.10 -5.44 -13.42
C PRO A 101 10.20 -6.95 -13.63
N ILE A 102 11.42 -7.40 -13.87
CA ILE A 102 11.77 -8.82 -14.02
C ILE A 102 11.41 -9.49 -12.70
N ASP A 103 10.41 -10.37 -12.76
CA ASP A 103 10.02 -11.30 -11.72
C ASP A 103 11.13 -12.35 -11.59
N GLU A 104 12.06 -12.16 -10.65
CA GLU A 104 12.97 -13.21 -10.18
C GLU A 104 13.62 -12.77 -8.85
N ALA A 105 12.99 -13.13 -7.73
CA ALA A 105 13.69 -13.21 -6.46
C ALA A 105 14.75 -14.32 -6.56
N PRO A 106 16.05 -14.08 -6.30
CA PRO A 106 16.98 -15.18 -6.14
C PRO A 106 16.64 -15.90 -4.84
N GLY A 107 16.12 -17.12 -4.99
CA GLY A 107 15.97 -18.06 -3.89
C GLY A 107 17.30 -18.20 -3.17
N TYR A 108 17.28 -18.02 -1.85
CA TYR A 108 18.38 -18.40 -0.98
C TYR A 108 18.57 -19.91 -1.07
N VAL A 109 19.50 -20.35 -1.90
CA VAL A 109 20.15 -21.66 -1.74
C VAL A 109 21.06 -21.55 -0.51
N VAL A 110 20.63 -22.18 0.58
CA VAL A 110 21.53 -22.51 1.68
C VAL A 110 22.38 -23.70 1.23
N ASP A 111 23.56 -23.40 0.71
CA ASP A 111 24.61 -24.40 0.53
C ASP A 111 25.17 -24.75 1.93
N ASP A 112 24.62 -25.80 2.54
CA ASP A 112 25.27 -26.53 3.64
C ASP A 112 26.39 -27.40 3.02
N GLU A 113 27.62 -26.88 2.99
CA GLU A 113 28.81 -27.72 2.80
C GLU A 113 29.09 -28.53 4.09
N LEU A 114 29.20 -29.85 3.91
CA LEU A 114 29.75 -30.84 4.86
C LEU A 114 31.26 -30.98 4.67
#